data_AF-G3RAK1-F1
#
_entry.id   AF-G3RAK1-F1
#
_cell.length_a   1.000
_cell.length_b   1.000
_cell.length_c   1.000
_cell.angle_alpha   90.00
_cell.angle_beta   90.00
_cell.angle_gamma   90.00
#
_symmetry.space_group_name_H-M   'P 1'
#
loop_
_entity.id
_entity.type
_entity.pdbx_description
1 polymer ?
#
loop_
_entity_poly.entity_id
_entity_poly.type
_entity_poly.pdbx_seq_one_letter_code
_entity_poly.pdbx_strand_id
1 'polypeptide(L)'
;MRVALGMLWLLALAWSPQARGFCPSQCSCSLHIMGDGSKARTVVCNDPDMTLPPASIPPDTSRLRLERTAIRRVPGEAFRPLRRLEQLWLPYNALSELNALMLRGLRRLRELRLPGNRLAAFPWAALRDAPQLRLLDLQANRLSAVPAEAARFLENLTFLDLSSNQLTRLPQELIVSWAHLKTGIFPPGHHPRLVLGLQDNPWACDCRLYDLVHLLDGWAPNLAFIETELRCASPRSLAGVAFSQLELRKCQGPELHPGVASIRSLLGGTALLRCGATGVPGPEMSWRRANGRPLNGTVHQEVSSDGTSWTLLGLPAVSHLDSGDYICQAKNFLGASETVISLIVTEPPTSTEHTGSPGALWARTGGGGEAAAYNNKLVARHVPQIPKPAVLATGPSVPSTKEELTLEHFQMDALGELSDGRAGPSEARMVRSVKVVGDTYHSVSLVWKAPQAKNTTAFSVLYAVFGQHSMRRVIVQPGKTRVTITGLLPKTKYVACVCVQGLVPRKEQCVIFSTNEVVDAENTQQLINVVVISVAIVIALPLTLLVCCGALQKRCRKCFNRDSTEATVTYINLERLGHSEDGLEELSRHSVSEADRLLSARSSVDFQAFGVKRGRRINEYFC
;
A
#
# COMPACT_ATOMS: atom_id res chain seq x y z
N MET A 1 -18.90 28.67 -65.74
CA MET A 1 -17.62 27.95 -65.48
C MET A 1 -16.74 28.51 -64.35
N ARG A 2 -17.22 29.42 -63.47
CA ARG A 2 -16.43 29.88 -62.29
C ARG A 2 -17.06 29.53 -60.92
N VAL A 3 -18.27 28.97 -60.90
CA VAL A 3 -18.95 28.56 -59.64
C VAL A 3 -18.70 27.08 -59.30
N ALA A 4 -18.40 26.24 -60.30
CA ALA A 4 -18.15 24.82 -60.10
C ALA A 4 -16.75 24.50 -59.51
N LEU A 5 -15.76 25.39 -59.66
CA LEU A 5 -14.42 25.20 -59.07
C LEU A 5 -14.37 25.57 -57.57
N GLY A 6 -15.24 26.48 -57.11
CA GLY A 6 -15.29 26.91 -55.71
C GLY A 6 -15.88 25.86 -54.76
N MET A 7 -16.84 25.07 -55.25
CA MET A 7 -17.47 24.00 -54.46
C MET A 7 -16.57 22.77 -54.31
N LEU A 8 -15.63 22.53 -55.23
CA LEU A 8 -14.63 21.46 -55.09
C LEU A 8 -13.56 21.82 -54.03
N TRP A 9 -13.24 23.09 -53.86
CA TRP A 9 -12.31 23.56 -52.83
C TRP A 9 -12.91 23.49 -51.42
N LEU A 10 -14.22 23.69 -51.27
CA LEU A 10 -14.92 23.53 -49.99
C LEU A 10 -15.13 22.05 -49.62
N LEU A 11 -15.26 21.15 -50.59
CA LEU A 11 -15.29 19.71 -50.34
C LEU A 11 -13.89 19.14 -50.05
N ALA A 12 -12.81 19.74 -50.57
CA ALA A 12 -11.44 19.39 -50.22
C ALA A 12 -11.02 19.90 -48.82
N LEU A 13 -11.57 21.03 -48.36
CA LEU A 13 -11.34 21.54 -46.99
C LEU A 13 -12.29 20.90 -45.94
N ALA A 14 -13.39 20.27 -46.38
CA ALA A 14 -14.25 19.44 -45.52
C ALA A 14 -13.66 18.04 -45.25
N TRP A 15 -12.57 17.66 -45.93
CA TRP A 15 -11.69 16.55 -45.56
C TRP A 15 -10.39 17.06 -44.96
N SER A 16 -10.49 17.91 -43.94
CA SER A 16 -9.52 17.77 -42.86
C SER A 16 -9.83 16.42 -42.21
N PRO A 17 -8.86 15.48 -42.10
CA PRO A 17 -9.07 14.31 -41.27
C PRO A 17 -9.12 14.84 -39.84
N GLN A 18 -10.31 15.22 -39.37
CA GLN A 18 -10.59 15.11 -37.95
C GLN A 18 -10.22 13.68 -37.63
N ALA A 19 -9.09 13.52 -36.93
CA ALA A 19 -8.57 12.25 -36.47
C ALA A 19 -9.63 11.62 -35.54
N ARG A 20 -10.66 11.02 -36.14
CA ARG A 20 -11.42 9.94 -35.53
C ARG A 20 -10.37 8.88 -35.30
N GLY A 21 -9.79 8.86 -34.10
CA GLY A 21 -8.80 7.88 -33.73
C GLY A 21 -9.43 6.51 -33.92
N PHE A 22 -9.07 5.84 -35.02
CA PHE A 22 -9.47 4.48 -35.26
C PHE A 22 -8.85 3.62 -34.16
N CYS A 23 -9.64 2.71 -33.61
CA CYS A 23 -9.11 1.73 -32.68
C CYS A 23 -8.13 0.82 -33.44
N PRO A 24 -6.90 0.59 -32.94
CA PRO A 24 -6.01 -0.39 -33.56
C PRO A 24 -6.69 -1.77 -33.65
N SER A 25 -6.45 -2.51 -34.74
CA SER A 25 -7.10 -3.81 -34.96
C SER A 25 -6.78 -4.87 -33.90
N GLN A 26 -5.61 -4.75 -33.26
CA GLN A 26 -5.15 -5.64 -32.18
C GLN A 26 -5.65 -5.19 -30.78
N CYS A 27 -6.57 -4.21 -30.73
CA CYS A 27 -7.03 -3.58 -29.51
C CYS A 27 -8.55 -3.42 -29.48
N SER A 28 -9.10 -3.36 -28.27
CA SER A 28 -10.47 -3.00 -27.98
C SER A 28 -10.54 -1.62 -27.33
N CYS A 29 -11.39 -0.74 -27.86
CA CYS A 29 -11.54 0.63 -27.38
C CYS A 29 -12.96 0.85 -26.85
N SER A 30 -13.10 1.18 -25.57
CA SER A 30 -14.38 1.52 -24.94
C SER A 30 -14.43 3.00 -24.56
N LEU A 31 -15.54 3.66 -24.86
CA LEU A 31 -15.76 5.06 -24.50
C LEU A 31 -16.72 5.13 -23.31
N HIS A 32 -16.25 5.68 -22.20
CA HIS A 32 -17.05 5.90 -21.00
C HIS A 32 -17.44 7.37 -20.91
N ILE A 33 -18.72 7.64 -20.67
CA ILE A 33 -19.23 8.98 -20.37
C ILE A 33 -19.36 9.05 -18.84
N MET A 34 -18.59 9.94 -18.22
CA MET A 34 -18.64 10.16 -16.78
C MET A 34 -19.83 11.05 -16.41
N GLY A 35 -20.24 11.03 -15.14
CA GLY A 35 -21.41 11.78 -14.64
C GLY A 35 -21.31 13.30 -14.77
N ASP A 36 -20.10 13.83 -15.03
CA ASP A 36 -19.83 15.24 -15.33
C ASP A 36 -19.95 15.58 -16.84
N GLY A 37 -20.35 14.61 -17.66
CA GLY A 37 -20.43 14.72 -19.12
C GLY A 37 -19.08 14.57 -19.84
N SER A 38 -17.98 14.35 -19.12
CA SER A 38 -16.67 14.12 -19.72
C SER A 38 -16.57 12.73 -20.35
N LYS A 39 -15.83 12.62 -21.45
CA LYS A 39 -15.63 11.38 -22.20
C LYS A 39 -14.22 10.84 -21.93
N ALA A 40 -14.13 9.61 -21.45
CA ALA A 40 -12.88 8.92 -21.13
C ALA A 40 -12.79 7.62 -21.92
N ARG A 41 -11.77 7.47 -22.76
CA ARG A 41 -11.57 6.24 -23.54
C ARG A 41 -10.58 5.32 -22.84
N THR A 42 -10.98 4.05 -22.72
CA THR A 42 -10.10 2.95 -22.32
C THR A 42 -9.70 2.16 -23.55
N VAL A 43 -8.41 1.87 -23.69
CA VAL A 43 -7.85 1.04 -24.77
C VAL A 43 -7.17 -0.17 -24.15
N VAL A 44 -7.60 -1.37 -24.54
CA VAL A 44 -7.04 -2.65 -24.07
C VAL A 44 -6.50 -3.41 -25.27
N CYS A 45 -5.23 -3.79 -25.24
CA CYS A 45 -4.60 -4.64 -26.25
C CYS A 45 -4.02 -5.87 -25.56
N ASN A 46 -4.39 -7.05 -26.04
CA ASN A 46 -4.07 -8.35 -25.44
C ASN A 46 -3.70 -9.40 -26.50
N ASP A 47 -3.26 -8.94 -27.67
CA ASP A 47 -2.80 -9.80 -28.76
C ASP A 47 -1.41 -10.38 -28.43
N PRO A 48 -1.26 -11.72 -28.35
CA PRO A 48 0.00 -12.36 -28.01
C PRO A 48 1.10 -12.13 -29.05
N ASP A 49 0.75 -11.87 -30.31
CA ASP A 49 1.72 -11.68 -31.41
C ASP A 49 2.25 -10.23 -31.48
N MET A 50 1.70 -9.33 -30.65
CA MET A 50 2.09 -7.94 -30.61
C MET A 50 3.48 -7.77 -29.97
N THR A 51 4.47 -7.37 -30.78
CA THR A 51 5.88 -7.20 -30.36
C THR A 51 6.27 -5.76 -30.05
N LEU A 52 5.45 -4.79 -30.45
CA LEU A 52 5.63 -3.35 -30.21
C LEU A 52 4.30 -2.69 -29.85
N PRO A 53 4.31 -1.57 -29.10
CA PRO A 53 3.09 -0.79 -28.87
C PRO A 53 2.46 -0.32 -30.20
N PRO A 54 1.11 -0.27 -30.30
CA PRO A 54 0.44 0.13 -31.53
C PRO A 54 0.69 1.60 -31.86
N ALA A 55 0.94 1.91 -33.14
CA ALA A 55 1.29 3.27 -33.59
C ALA A 55 0.14 4.28 -33.53
N SER A 56 -1.12 3.81 -33.60
CA SER A 56 -2.31 4.67 -33.78
C SER A 56 -3.29 4.57 -32.60
N ILE A 57 -2.81 4.86 -31.40
CA ILE A 57 -3.68 4.91 -30.21
C ILE A 57 -4.46 6.25 -30.22
N PRO A 58 -5.79 6.24 -30.00
CA PRO A 58 -6.56 7.47 -29.97
C PRO A 58 -6.06 8.46 -28.90
N PRO A 59 -5.90 9.76 -29.21
CA PRO A 59 -5.29 10.74 -28.31
C PRO A 59 -6.17 11.12 -27.09
N ASP A 60 -7.46 10.80 -27.15
CA ASP A 60 -8.44 10.98 -26.06
C ASP A 60 -8.44 9.82 -25.05
N THR A 61 -7.51 8.87 -25.17
CA THR A 61 -7.34 7.75 -24.24
C THR A 61 -6.90 8.23 -22.86
N SER A 62 -7.66 7.82 -21.83
CA SER A 62 -7.34 8.07 -20.40
C SER A 62 -6.72 6.85 -19.73
N ARG A 63 -7.07 5.64 -20.16
CA ARG A 63 -6.53 4.37 -19.66
C ARG A 63 -6.03 3.52 -20.83
N LEU A 64 -4.75 3.17 -20.80
CA LEU A 64 -4.13 2.26 -21.77
C LEU A 64 -3.62 1.02 -21.05
N ARG A 65 -4.10 -0.16 -21.49
CA ARG A 65 -3.68 -1.46 -20.98
C ARG A 65 -3.13 -2.31 -22.12
N LEU A 66 -1.84 -2.60 -22.08
CA LEU A 66 -1.16 -3.52 -22.98
C LEU A 66 -0.73 -4.73 -22.15
N GLU A 67 -1.50 -5.82 -22.18
CA GLU A 67 -1.28 -6.95 -21.27
C GLU A 67 -1.12 -8.28 -22.00
N ARG A 68 -0.29 -9.18 -21.45
CA ARG A 68 -0.11 -10.54 -21.97
C ARG A 68 0.28 -10.57 -23.46
N THR A 69 1.14 -9.63 -23.87
CA THR A 69 1.66 -9.52 -25.24
C THR A 69 3.15 -9.84 -25.31
N ALA A 70 3.70 -9.98 -26.51
CA ALA A 70 5.12 -10.22 -26.74
C ALA A 70 6.00 -8.95 -26.79
N ILE A 71 5.53 -7.81 -26.26
CA ILE A 71 6.30 -6.56 -26.29
C ILE A 71 7.59 -6.69 -25.46
N ARG A 72 8.73 -6.44 -26.10
CA ARG A 72 10.07 -6.52 -25.48
C ARG A 72 10.69 -5.17 -25.11
N ARG A 73 10.28 -4.11 -25.81
CA ARG A 73 10.81 -2.76 -25.68
C ARG A 73 9.71 -1.74 -25.96
N VAL A 74 9.78 -0.60 -25.27
CA VAL A 74 8.94 0.57 -25.54
C VAL A 74 9.83 1.65 -26.19
N PRO A 75 9.59 1.99 -27.48
CA PRO A 75 10.32 3.08 -28.14
C PRO A 75 10.13 4.42 -27.41
N GLY A 76 11.10 5.31 -27.54
CA GLY A 76 10.97 6.69 -27.04
C GLY A 76 9.78 7.39 -27.69
N GLU A 77 9.08 8.24 -26.94
CA GLU A 77 7.92 9.01 -27.42
C GLU A 77 6.70 8.19 -27.89
N ALA A 78 6.69 6.85 -27.71
CA ALA A 78 5.59 5.99 -28.17
C ALA A 78 4.22 6.44 -27.64
N PHE A 79 4.18 7.04 -26.44
CA PHE A 79 2.96 7.52 -25.79
C PHE A 79 2.80 9.05 -25.83
N ARG A 80 3.71 9.79 -26.50
CA ARG A 80 3.71 11.26 -26.57
C ARG A 80 2.37 11.89 -26.97
N PRO A 81 1.59 11.31 -27.91
CA PRO A 81 0.29 11.88 -28.29
C PRO A 81 -0.76 11.82 -27.18
N LEU A 82 -0.59 10.92 -26.19
CA LEU A 82 -1.59 10.58 -25.18
C LEU A 82 -1.58 11.54 -23.98
N ARG A 83 -1.80 12.84 -24.24
CA ARG A 83 -1.72 13.90 -23.22
C ARG A 83 -2.77 13.80 -22.11
N ARG A 84 -3.83 13.01 -22.32
CA ARG A 84 -4.92 12.75 -21.36
C ARG A 84 -4.74 11.45 -20.58
N LEU A 85 -3.66 10.72 -20.82
CA LEU A 85 -3.44 9.43 -20.19
C LEU A 85 -3.21 9.60 -18.68
N GLU A 86 -4.02 8.90 -17.89
CA GLU A 86 -3.95 8.87 -16.42
C GLU A 86 -3.41 7.53 -15.92
N GLN A 87 -3.69 6.45 -16.64
CA GLN A 87 -3.31 5.09 -16.25
C GLN A 87 -2.66 4.37 -17.42
N LEU A 88 -1.39 3.96 -17.23
CA LEU A 88 -0.61 3.18 -18.19
C LEU A 88 -0.23 1.83 -17.58
N TRP A 89 -0.83 0.76 -18.11
CA TRP A 89 -0.63 -0.59 -17.63
C TRP A 89 0.03 -1.44 -18.72
N LEU A 90 1.17 -2.02 -18.39
CA LEU A 90 1.99 -2.89 -19.25
C LEU A 90 2.30 -4.25 -18.57
N PRO A 91 1.33 -4.92 -17.91
CA PRO A 91 1.61 -6.09 -17.09
C PRO A 91 1.82 -7.36 -17.92
N TYR A 92 2.64 -8.28 -17.40
CA TYR A 92 2.87 -9.62 -17.95
C TYR A 92 3.27 -9.63 -19.43
N ASN A 93 4.15 -8.71 -19.82
CA ASN A 93 4.77 -8.71 -21.15
C ASN A 93 6.21 -9.26 -21.07
N ALA A 94 7.01 -9.05 -22.11
CA ALA A 94 8.41 -9.47 -22.16
C ALA A 94 9.37 -8.27 -22.07
N LEU A 95 8.98 -7.16 -21.43
CA LEU A 95 9.75 -5.92 -21.42
C LEU A 95 11.10 -6.13 -20.73
N SER A 96 12.17 -5.84 -21.46
CA SER A 96 13.56 -5.93 -20.97
C SER A 96 14.23 -4.55 -20.93
N GLU A 97 13.83 -3.65 -21.82
CA GLU A 97 14.37 -2.30 -21.93
C GLU A 97 13.25 -1.27 -22.07
N LEU A 98 13.38 -0.16 -21.35
CA LEU A 98 12.51 1.00 -21.45
C LEU A 98 13.33 2.22 -21.85
N ASN A 99 12.88 2.95 -22.87
CA ASN A 99 13.52 4.19 -23.26
C ASN A 99 13.23 5.30 -22.22
N ALA A 100 14.24 6.10 -21.88
CA ALA A 100 14.10 7.21 -20.92
C ALA A 100 13.07 8.27 -21.34
N LEU A 101 12.75 8.37 -22.64
CA LEU A 101 11.76 9.32 -23.18
C LEU A 101 10.36 8.70 -23.34
N MET A 102 10.10 7.50 -22.81
CA MET A 102 8.79 6.84 -23.00
C MET A 102 7.64 7.57 -22.32
N LEU A 103 7.90 8.28 -21.22
CA LEU A 103 6.88 9.01 -20.45
C LEU A 103 6.72 10.47 -20.89
N ARG A 104 7.46 10.89 -21.92
CA ARG A 104 7.47 12.30 -22.32
C ARG A 104 6.08 12.75 -22.77
N GLY A 105 5.63 13.86 -22.20
CA GLY A 105 4.32 14.45 -22.50
C GLY A 105 3.16 13.88 -21.67
N LEU A 106 3.38 12.87 -20.83
CA LEU A 106 2.36 12.24 -19.98
C LEU A 106 2.14 13.00 -18.65
N ARG A 107 1.80 14.29 -18.75
CA ARG A 107 1.70 15.19 -17.58
C ARG A 107 0.57 14.86 -16.59
N ARG A 108 -0.40 14.05 -17.01
CA ARG A 108 -1.57 13.64 -16.22
C ARG A 108 -1.47 12.20 -15.69
N LEU A 109 -0.37 11.51 -15.98
CA LEU A 109 -0.20 10.12 -15.57
C LEU A 109 -0.16 10.02 -14.04
N ARG A 110 -1.02 9.18 -13.47
CA ARG A 110 -1.18 8.93 -12.04
C ARG A 110 -0.76 7.52 -11.66
N GLU A 111 -0.96 6.56 -12.55
CA GLU A 111 -0.61 5.16 -12.32
C GLU A 111 0.22 4.60 -13.47
N LEU A 112 1.39 4.05 -13.12
CA LEU A 112 2.24 3.29 -14.01
C LEU A 112 2.42 1.89 -13.44
N ARG A 113 1.95 0.88 -14.16
CA ARG A 113 2.07 -0.53 -13.75
C ARG A 113 2.82 -1.32 -14.79
N LEU A 114 3.93 -1.93 -14.39
CA LEU A 114 4.81 -2.76 -15.20
C LEU A 114 5.08 -4.15 -14.57
N PRO A 115 4.14 -4.79 -13.84
CA PRO A 115 4.46 -6.01 -13.13
C PRO A 115 4.66 -7.20 -14.06
N GLY A 116 5.47 -8.18 -13.66
CA GLY A 116 5.63 -9.43 -14.39
C GLY A 116 6.38 -9.29 -15.72
N ASN A 117 7.36 -8.39 -15.77
CA ASN A 117 8.22 -8.16 -16.94
C ASN A 117 9.66 -8.70 -16.66
N ARG A 118 10.64 -8.31 -17.48
CA ARG A 118 12.04 -8.76 -17.39
C ARG A 118 13.01 -7.59 -17.25
N LEU A 119 12.56 -6.48 -16.65
CA LEU A 119 13.34 -5.26 -16.53
C LEU A 119 14.51 -5.46 -15.56
N ALA A 120 15.74 -5.32 -16.06
CA ALA A 120 16.95 -5.31 -15.23
C ALA A 120 17.22 -3.94 -14.60
N ALA A 121 16.73 -2.88 -15.24
CA ALA A 121 16.79 -1.50 -14.76
C ALA A 121 15.52 -0.73 -15.17
N PHE A 122 15.21 0.32 -14.41
CA PHE A 122 14.12 1.25 -14.70
C PHE A 122 14.69 2.66 -14.94
N PRO A 123 14.22 3.41 -15.95
CA PRO A 123 14.72 4.76 -16.22
C PRO A 123 14.10 5.77 -15.25
N TRP A 124 14.59 5.81 -14.01
CA TRP A 124 14.05 6.66 -12.92
C TRP A 124 13.92 8.14 -13.31
N ALA A 125 14.84 8.67 -14.12
CA ALA A 125 14.79 10.05 -14.60
C ALA A 125 13.57 10.35 -15.50
N ALA A 126 12.97 9.34 -16.14
CA ALA A 126 11.77 9.48 -16.96
C ALA A 126 10.54 9.92 -16.13
N LEU A 127 10.56 9.67 -14.82
CA LEU A 127 9.49 10.09 -13.90
C LEU A 127 9.34 11.62 -13.83
N ARG A 128 10.38 12.38 -14.21
CA ARG A 128 10.31 13.85 -14.36
C ARG A 128 9.19 14.28 -15.32
N ASP A 129 8.92 13.49 -16.35
CA ASP A 129 7.89 13.79 -17.35
C ASP A 129 6.48 13.43 -16.90
N ALA A 130 6.35 12.74 -15.75
CA ALA A 130 5.10 12.33 -15.12
C ALA A 130 4.98 12.87 -13.67
N PRO A 131 4.90 14.21 -13.48
CA PRO A 131 4.95 14.83 -12.14
C PRO A 131 3.73 14.55 -11.25
N GLN A 132 2.63 14.05 -11.81
CA GLN A 132 1.42 13.67 -11.08
C GLN A 132 1.36 12.19 -10.70
N LEU A 133 2.43 11.43 -10.93
CA LEU A 133 2.47 10.00 -10.65
C LEU A 133 2.30 9.77 -9.14
N ARG A 134 1.39 8.87 -8.78
CA ARG A 134 1.08 8.47 -7.39
C ARG A 134 1.33 6.98 -7.16
N LEU A 135 1.14 6.16 -8.17
CA LEU A 135 1.31 4.71 -8.09
C LEU A 135 2.36 4.25 -9.11
N LEU A 136 3.40 3.60 -8.61
CA LEU A 136 4.40 2.91 -9.41
C LEU A 136 4.48 1.45 -8.99
N ASP A 137 4.12 0.55 -9.89
CA ASP A 137 4.18 -0.89 -9.68
C ASP A 137 5.22 -1.51 -10.62
N LEU A 138 6.31 -2.00 -10.04
CA LEU A 138 7.43 -2.67 -10.70
C LEU A 138 7.61 -4.11 -10.17
N GLN A 139 6.57 -4.68 -9.57
CA GLN A 139 6.60 -6.03 -9.01
C GLN A 139 7.05 -7.08 -10.04
N ALA A 140 7.69 -8.16 -9.61
CA ALA A 140 8.00 -9.31 -10.46
C ALA A 140 8.79 -8.92 -11.73
N ASN A 141 9.88 -8.18 -11.51
CA ASN A 141 10.86 -7.82 -12.52
C ASN A 141 12.25 -8.39 -12.13
N ARG A 142 13.33 -7.85 -12.68
CA ARG A 142 14.71 -8.29 -12.43
C ARG A 142 15.59 -7.13 -11.96
N LEU A 143 15.01 -6.14 -11.29
CA LEU A 143 15.74 -4.96 -10.84
C LEU A 143 16.77 -5.37 -9.79
N SER A 144 18.05 -5.06 -10.04
CA SER A 144 19.16 -5.40 -9.14
C SER A 144 19.52 -4.27 -8.17
N ALA A 145 19.18 -3.02 -8.53
CA ALA A 145 19.43 -1.85 -7.69
C ALA A 145 18.42 -0.73 -7.97
N VAL A 146 18.23 0.13 -6.97
CA VAL A 146 17.60 1.45 -7.09
C VAL A 146 18.70 2.50 -6.90
N PRO A 147 18.91 3.43 -7.84
CA PRO A 147 19.94 4.45 -7.73
C PRO A 147 19.51 5.54 -6.73
N ALA A 148 20.48 6.21 -6.10
CA ALA A 148 20.21 7.22 -5.07
C ALA A 148 19.39 8.41 -5.60
N GLU A 149 19.61 8.78 -6.86
CA GLU A 149 18.90 9.87 -7.54
C GLU A 149 17.40 9.61 -7.69
N ALA A 150 16.97 8.33 -7.61
CA ALA A 150 15.57 7.96 -7.65
C ALA A 150 14.77 8.63 -6.53
N ALA A 151 15.38 8.86 -5.35
CA ALA A 151 14.71 9.48 -4.20
C ALA A 151 14.03 10.80 -4.57
N ARG A 152 14.64 11.61 -5.44
CA ARG A 152 14.14 12.92 -5.90
C ARG A 152 12.87 12.83 -6.74
N PHE A 153 12.59 11.67 -7.33
CA PHE A 153 11.44 11.46 -8.21
C PHE A 153 10.31 10.69 -7.53
N LEU A 154 10.55 10.13 -6.35
CA LEU A 154 9.60 9.28 -5.63
C LEU A 154 8.88 9.99 -4.47
N GLU A 155 9.18 11.27 -4.23
CA GLU A 155 8.62 12.07 -3.11
C GLU A 155 7.08 12.15 -3.12
N ASN A 156 6.47 12.16 -4.31
CA ASN A 156 5.02 12.32 -4.49
C ASN A 156 4.23 11.00 -4.57
N LEU A 157 4.91 9.85 -4.51
CA LEU A 157 4.24 8.56 -4.60
C LEU A 157 3.46 8.25 -3.33
N THR A 158 2.33 7.57 -3.53
CA THR A 158 1.51 6.98 -2.47
C THR A 158 1.58 5.46 -2.46
N PHE A 159 2.07 4.85 -3.56
CA PHE A 159 2.24 3.42 -3.68
C PHE A 159 3.47 3.12 -4.54
N LEU A 160 4.37 2.31 -4.02
CA LEU A 160 5.56 1.80 -4.71
C LEU A 160 5.72 0.31 -4.43
N ASP A 161 5.57 -0.51 -5.46
CA ASP A 161 5.82 -1.95 -5.36
C ASP A 161 7.10 -2.33 -6.10
N LEU A 162 8.09 -2.77 -5.34
CA LEU A 162 9.38 -3.30 -5.81
C LEU A 162 9.53 -4.79 -5.42
N SER A 163 8.45 -5.44 -5.01
CA SER A 163 8.50 -6.84 -4.59
C SER A 163 8.86 -7.79 -5.74
N SER A 164 9.37 -8.97 -5.38
CA SER A 164 9.74 -10.01 -6.35
C SER A 164 10.75 -9.50 -7.40
N ASN A 165 11.79 -8.80 -6.96
CA ASN A 165 12.89 -8.31 -7.78
C ASN A 165 14.22 -8.94 -7.32
N GLN A 166 15.35 -8.36 -7.72
CA GLN A 166 16.70 -8.82 -7.38
C GLN A 166 17.45 -7.80 -6.50
N LEU A 167 16.70 -6.99 -5.74
CA LEU A 167 17.28 -5.97 -4.89
C LEU A 167 18.00 -6.60 -3.70
N THR A 168 19.25 -6.22 -3.50
CA THR A 168 20.04 -6.65 -2.34
C THR A 168 20.05 -5.60 -1.23
N ARG A 169 19.85 -4.33 -1.59
CA ARG A 169 19.85 -3.17 -0.69
C ARG A 169 19.11 -2.00 -1.33
N LEU A 170 18.72 -1.03 -0.50
CA LEU A 170 18.18 0.26 -0.95
C LEU A 170 19.19 1.38 -0.68
N PRO A 171 19.19 2.45 -1.49
CA PRO A 171 20.05 3.61 -1.25
C PRO A 171 19.59 4.38 -0.01
N GLN A 172 20.55 4.95 0.72
CA GLN A 172 20.28 5.62 2.00
C GLN A 172 19.41 6.87 1.81
N GLU A 173 19.63 7.59 0.73
CA GLU A 173 18.88 8.78 0.34
C GLU A 173 17.38 8.49 0.23
N LEU A 174 17.04 7.31 -0.29
CA LEU A 174 15.66 6.87 -0.43
C LEU A 174 15.05 6.52 0.93
N ILE A 175 15.77 5.76 1.78
CA ILE A 175 15.33 5.41 3.13
C ILE A 175 15.09 6.68 3.97
N VAL A 176 16.02 7.64 3.89
CA VAL A 176 15.94 8.93 4.57
C VAL A 176 14.75 9.75 4.06
N SER A 177 14.51 9.77 2.74
CA SER A 177 13.34 10.47 2.17
C SER A 177 12.02 9.95 2.73
N TRP A 178 11.89 8.62 2.88
CA TRP A 178 10.71 7.98 3.46
C TRP A 178 10.57 8.26 4.96
N ALA A 179 11.70 8.29 5.69
CA ALA A 179 11.71 8.64 7.11
C ALA A 179 11.31 10.10 7.36
N HIS A 180 11.65 11.03 6.46
CA HIS A 180 11.29 12.45 6.56
C HIS A 180 9.85 12.79 6.19
N LEU A 181 9.05 11.84 5.67
CA LEU A 181 7.60 12.01 5.49
C LEU A 181 6.84 12.30 6.81
N LYS A 182 7.55 12.38 7.95
CA LYS A 182 7.11 12.78 9.29
C LYS A 182 6.86 14.30 9.47
N THR A 183 7.59 15.20 8.81
CA THR A 183 7.68 16.62 9.25
C THR A 183 6.60 17.55 8.68
N GLY A 184 5.36 17.08 8.57
CA GLY A 184 4.22 17.93 8.28
C GLY A 184 3.29 17.97 9.49
N ILE A 185 3.09 19.15 10.09
CA ILE A 185 2.08 19.37 11.13
C ILE A 185 0.70 19.11 10.50
N PHE A 186 -0.01 18.05 10.88
CA PHE A 186 -1.36 17.80 10.36
C PHE A 186 -2.34 17.22 11.40
N PRO A 187 -3.65 17.52 11.27
CA PRO A 187 -4.70 17.13 12.22
C PRO A 187 -5.00 15.62 12.18
N PRO A 188 -5.68 15.07 13.19
CA PRO A 188 -5.89 13.64 13.34
C PRO A 188 -6.80 13.08 12.22
N GLY A 189 -6.34 12.04 11.51
CA GLY A 189 -7.19 11.25 10.59
C GLY A 189 -6.63 10.90 9.21
N HIS A 190 -5.33 10.65 9.01
CA HIS A 190 -4.80 10.40 7.65
C HIS A 190 -4.17 9.01 7.45
N HIS A 191 -4.53 8.41 6.31
CA HIS A 191 -4.02 7.17 5.70
C HIS A 191 -2.48 7.16 5.54
N PRO A 192 -1.84 5.97 5.40
CA PRO A 192 -0.41 5.89 5.08
C PRO A 192 -0.11 6.74 3.85
N ARG A 193 0.89 7.63 3.96
CA ARG A 193 1.32 8.49 2.85
C ARG A 193 1.95 7.67 1.73
N LEU A 194 2.52 6.50 2.05
CA LEU A 194 3.18 5.62 1.10
C LEU A 194 3.02 4.15 1.48
N VAL A 195 2.53 3.34 0.54
CA VAL A 195 2.49 1.88 0.63
C VAL A 195 3.70 1.31 -0.12
N LEU A 196 4.49 0.46 0.54
CA LEU A 196 5.71 -0.14 0.00
C LEU A 196 5.63 -1.66 -0.12
N GLY A 197 5.94 -2.19 -1.31
CA GLY A 197 6.21 -3.61 -1.55
C GLY A 197 7.71 -3.86 -1.66
N LEU A 198 8.28 -4.67 -0.76
CA LEU A 198 9.72 -4.97 -0.70
C LEU A 198 10.02 -6.47 -0.56
N GLN A 199 8.99 -7.29 -0.38
CA GLN A 199 9.08 -8.73 -0.21
C GLN A 199 9.68 -9.43 -1.43
N ASP A 200 10.11 -10.68 -1.24
CA ASP A 200 10.70 -11.52 -2.29
C ASP A 200 11.89 -10.88 -3.03
N ASN A 201 12.74 -10.18 -2.29
CA ASN A 201 14.01 -9.66 -2.78
C ASN A 201 15.18 -10.33 -2.04
N PRO A 202 16.33 -10.56 -2.69
CA PRO A 202 17.49 -11.20 -2.10
C PRO A 202 18.28 -10.25 -1.17
N TRP A 203 17.66 -9.78 -0.09
CA TRP A 203 18.25 -8.80 0.82
C TRP A 203 19.58 -9.26 1.43
N ALA A 204 20.58 -8.38 1.37
CA ALA A 204 21.88 -8.54 2.01
C ALA A 204 21.84 -7.92 3.41
N CYS A 205 21.77 -8.78 4.42
CA CYS A 205 21.68 -8.43 5.83
C CYS A 205 23.07 -8.21 6.44
N ASP A 206 23.73 -7.15 5.98
CA ASP A 206 24.91 -6.59 6.60
C ASP A 206 24.57 -5.26 7.29
N CYS A 207 25.58 -4.54 7.77
CA CYS A 207 25.38 -3.27 8.48
C CYS A 207 24.70 -2.19 7.62
N ARG A 208 24.69 -2.30 6.29
CA ARG A 208 24.07 -1.31 5.38
C ARG A 208 22.55 -1.43 5.36
N LEU A 209 22.01 -2.56 5.82
CA LEU A 209 20.58 -2.78 5.97
C LEU A 209 20.02 -2.16 7.27
N TYR A 210 20.91 -1.69 8.16
CA TYR A 210 20.56 -1.17 9.49
C TYR A 210 19.38 -0.19 9.46
N ASP A 211 19.44 0.84 8.62
CA ASP A 211 18.42 1.88 8.58
C ASP A 211 17.07 1.38 8.04
N LEU A 212 17.08 0.39 7.13
CA LEU A 212 15.84 -0.22 6.62
C LEU A 212 15.17 -1.11 7.68
N VAL A 213 15.96 -1.91 8.42
CA VAL A 213 15.42 -2.71 9.55
C VAL A 213 14.84 -1.79 10.62
N HIS A 214 15.57 -0.72 10.96
CA HIS A 214 15.11 0.24 11.96
C HIS A 214 13.86 1.00 11.49
N LEU A 215 13.69 1.27 10.18
CA LEU A 215 12.49 1.87 9.61
C LEU A 215 11.24 1.02 9.87
N LEU A 216 11.37 -0.31 9.79
CA LEU A 216 10.29 -1.28 10.00
C LEU A 216 9.90 -1.43 11.48
N ASP A 217 10.85 -1.24 12.40
CA ASP A 217 10.63 -1.36 13.84
C ASP A 217 9.96 -0.12 14.48
N GLY A 218 9.01 0.50 13.77
CA GLY A 218 8.19 1.60 14.30
C GLY A 218 8.71 3.01 14.02
N TRP A 219 9.70 3.18 13.14
CA TRP A 219 10.20 4.51 12.77
C TRP A 219 9.40 5.22 11.66
N ALA A 220 8.31 4.67 11.13
CA ALA A 220 7.52 5.38 10.11
C ALA A 220 6.01 5.14 10.22
N PRO A 221 5.26 5.99 10.97
CA PRO A 221 3.81 5.84 11.11
C PRO A 221 3.02 6.08 9.81
N ASN A 222 3.65 6.75 8.82
CA ASN A 222 3.04 7.06 7.53
C ASN A 222 3.40 6.07 6.43
N LEU A 223 4.19 5.04 6.73
CA LEU A 223 4.47 3.94 5.81
C LEU A 223 3.57 2.75 6.14
N ALA A 224 3.03 2.13 5.10
CA ALA A 224 2.46 0.81 5.20
C ALA A 224 3.25 -0.13 4.29
N PHE A 225 3.56 -1.34 4.76
CA PHE A 225 4.19 -2.35 3.93
C PHE A 225 3.10 -3.30 3.41
N ILE A 226 3.22 -3.73 2.16
CA ILE A 226 2.30 -4.74 1.57
C ILE A 226 2.39 -6.04 2.35
N GLU A 227 3.61 -6.44 2.72
CA GLU A 227 3.96 -7.58 3.55
C GLU A 227 5.08 -7.15 4.51
N THR A 228 5.00 -7.51 5.79
CA THR A 228 5.99 -7.12 6.81
C THR A 228 7.09 -8.17 7.03
N GLU A 229 6.90 -9.39 6.52
CA GLU A 229 7.85 -10.49 6.68
C GLU A 229 9.03 -10.43 5.70
N LEU A 230 9.81 -9.36 5.74
CA LEU A 230 11.06 -9.28 4.98
C LEU A 230 12.10 -10.22 5.58
N ARG A 231 12.84 -10.93 4.72
CA ARG A 231 13.81 -11.96 5.09
C ARG A 231 15.15 -11.73 4.42
N CYS A 232 16.21 -12.13 5.10
CA CYS A 232 17.56 -12.11 4.56
C CYS A 232 17.78 -13.22 3.53
N ALA A 233 18.54 -12.93 2.49
CA ALA A 233 19.07 -13.94 1.57
C ALA A 233 20.58 -14.14 1.73
N SER A 234 21.30 -13.09 2.13
CA SER A 234 22.73 -13.16 2.41
C SER A 234 23.10 -12.37 3.66
N PRO A 235 24.23 -12.67 4.34
CA PRO A 235 25.10 -13.83 4.12
C PRO A 235 24.40 -15.17 4.42
N ARG A 236 25.01 -16.30 4.03
CA ARG A 236 24.43 -17.65 4.23
C ARG A 236 24.04 -17.94 5.68
N SER A 237 24.79 -17.39 6.64
CA SER A 237 24.52 -17.53 8.08
C SER A 237 23.21 -16.88 8.55
N LEU A 238 22.67 -15.94 7.77
CA LEU A 238 21.42 -15.24 8.08
C LEU A 238 20.31 -15.55 7.09
N ALA A 239 20.54 -16.39 6.07
CA ALA A 239 19.55 -16.68 5.05
C ALA A 239 18.25 -17.22 5.68
N GLY A 240 17.10 -16.65 5.30
CA GLY A 240 15.77 -16.98 5.81
C GLY A 240 15.35 -16.26 7.09
N VAL A 241 16.29 -15.63 7.82
CA VAL A 241 16.01 -14.87 9.05
C VAL A 241 15.18 -13.63 8.72
N ALA A 242 14.11 -13.42 9.48
CA ALA A 242 13.23 -12.27 9.30
C ALA A 242 13.86 -10.99 9.86
N PHE A 243 13.54 -9.83 9.26
CA PHE A 243 14.10 -8.55 9.68
C PHE A 243 13.78 -8.19 11.14
N SER A 244 12.60 -8.59 11.64
CA SER A 244 12.19 -8.41 13.04
C SER A 244 13.04 -9.19 14.05
N GLN A 245 13.86 -10.14 13.59
CA GLN A 245 14.72 -10.99 14.40
C GLN A 245 16.21 -10.62 14.26
N LEU A 246 16.51 -9.52 13.55
CA LEU A 246 17.88 -9.07 13.31
C LEU A 246 18.28 -8.00 14.33
N GLU A 247 19.41 -8.23 14.98
CA GLU A 247 20.15 -7.18 15.67
C GLU A 247 21.36 -6.79 14.82
N LEU A 248 21.20 -5.73 14.03
CA LEU A 248 22.27 -5.17 13.20
C LEU A 248 23.02 -4.06 13.93
N ARG A 249 24.33 -3.99 13.75
CA ARG A 249 25.15 -2.84 14.15
C ARG A 249 25.21 -1.84 13.00
N LYS A 250 25.15 -0.55 13.31
CA LYS A 250 25.38 0.51 12.32
C LYS A 250 26.80 0.39 11.76
N CYS A 251 26.97 0.61 10.45
CA CYS A 251 28.29 0.59 9.85
C CYS A 251 29.20 1.65 10.48
N GLN A 252 30.45 1.29 10.74
CA GLN A 252 31.41 2.12 11.43
C GLN A 252 32.77 1.99 10.73
N GLY A 253 33.44 3.13 10.50
CA GLY A 253 34.80 3.15 9.95
C GLY A 253 35.81 2.48 10.90
N PRO A 254 37.01 2.16 10.40
CA PRO A 254 38.03 1.51 11.21
C PRO A 254 38.55 2.45 12.29
N GLU A 255 38.60 1.98 13.53
CA GLU A 255 39.21 2.68 14.66
C GLU A 255 40.41 1.87 15.17
N LEU A 256 41.59 2.49 15.22
CA LEU A 256 42.86 1.82 15.52
C LEU A 256 43.22 1.91 16.99
N HIS A 257 43.76 0.81 17.53
CA HIS A 257 44.21 0.65 18.91
C HIS A 257 45.63 0.05 18.88
N PRO A 258 46.69 0.86 18.71
CA PRO A 258 48.08 0.37 18.74
C PRO A 258 48.43 -0.13 20.14
N GLY A 259 49.20 -1.22 20.23
CA GLY A 259 49.59 -1.78 21.53
C GLY A 259 50.54 -0.85 22.30
N VAL A 260 51.51 -0.25 21.60
CA VAL A 260 52.46 0.74 22.12
C VAL A 260 52.85 1.68 20.98
N ALA A 261 53.11 2.96 21.27
CA ALA A 261 53.56 3.94 20.26
C ALA A 261 55.04 3.78 19.87
N SER A 262 55.90 3.33 20.79
CA SER A 262 57.32 3.06 20.52
C SER A 262 57.80 1.81 21.26
N ILE A 263 58.58 0.99 20.57
CA ILE A 263 59.16 -0.26 21.09
C ILE A 263 60.68 -0.18 20.97
N ARG A 264 61.39 -0.58 22.03
CA ARG A 264 62.84 -0.73 22.03
C ARG A 264 63.19 -2.22 21.94
N SER A 265 64.12 -2.57 21.06
CA SER A 265 64.63 -3.93 20.94
C SER A 265 66.15 -3.92 20.90
N LEU A 266 66.77 -4.98 21.43
CA LEU A 266 68.22 -5.14 21.39
C LEU A 266 68.65 -5.61 20.00
N LEU A 267 69.86 -5.21 19.58
CA LEU A 267 70.45 -5.70 18.33
C LEU A 267 70.53 -7.23 18.31
N GLY A 268 70.05 -7.86 17.23
CA GLY A 268 69.92 -9.31 17.11
C GLY A 268 68.72 -9.93 17.85
N GLY A 269 67.94 -9.12 18.59
CA GLY A 269 66.71 -9.53 19.26
C GLY A 269 65.53 -9.73 18.31
N THR A 270 64.37 -10.08 18.87
CA THR A 270 63.10 -10.18 18.11
C THR A 270 62.17 -9.04 18.52
N ALA A 271 61.73 -8.23 17.56
CA ALA A 271 60.73 -7.20 17.80
C ALA A 271 59.34 -7.66 17.37
N LEU A 272 58.34 -7.36 18.21
CA LEU A 272 56.93 -7.72 17.99
C LEU A 272 56.08 -6.46 18.03
N LEU A 273 55.57 -6.01 16.87
CA LEU A 273 54.73 -4.82 16.76
C LEU A 273 53.27 -5.26 16.69
N ARG A 274 52.48 -4.86 17.69
CA ARG A 274 51.07 -5.23 17.82
C ARG A 274 50.15 -4.05 17.50
N CYS A 275 49.14 -4.31 16.68
CA CYS A 275 48.12 -3.34 16.31
C CYS A 275 46.73 -4.00 16.26
N GLY A 276 45.74 -3.38 16.89
CA GLY A 276 44.32 -3.79 16.82
C GLY A 276 43.48 -2.75 16.11
N ALA A 277 42.37 -3.16 15.50
CA ALA A 277 41.35 -2.27 14.99
C ALA A 277 39.94 -2.81 15.21
N THR A 278 39.02 -1.89 15.51
CA THR A 278 37.58 -2.16 15.52
C THR A 278 36.92 -1.53 14.30
N GLY A 279 35.73 -2.01 13.92
CA GLY A 279 34.98 -1.48 12.78
C GLY A 279 33.83 -2.40 12.37
N VAL A 280 32.85 -1.85 11.65
CA VAL A 280 31.70 -2.62 11.14
C VAL A 280 31.50 -2.29 9.66
N PRO A 281 31.77 -3.22 8.72
CA PRO A 281 32.33 -4.55 8.91
C PRO A 281 33.78 -4.50 9.44
N GLY A 282 34.23 -5.63 9.98
CA GLY A 282 35.60 -5.78 10.47
C GLY A 282 36.62 -5.36 9.41
N PRO A 283 37.62 -4.54 9.77
CA PRO A 283 38.56 -3.99 8.79
C PRO A 283 39.65 -4.99 8.40
N GLU A 284 40.12 -4.87 7.17
CA GLU A 284 41.33 -5.55 6.69
C GLU A 284 42.56 -4.83 7.25
N MET A 285 43.45 -5.59 7.89
CA MET A 285 44.67 -5.08 8.53
C MET A 285 45.86 -5.22 7.59
N SER A 286 46.78 -4.27 7.60
CA SER A 286 48.03 -4.34 6.84
C SER A 286 49.14 -3.53 7.50
N TRP A 287 50.38 -3.87 7.16
CA TRP A 287 51.57 -3.15 7.60
C TRP A 287 52.31 -2.58 6.41
N ARG A 288 53.00 -1.46 6.63
CA ARG A 288 54.04 -0.95 5.72
C ARG A 288 55.09 -0.16 6.50
N ARG A 289 56.29 -0.02 5.98
CA ARG A 289 57.26 0.93 6.55
C ARG A 289 56.93 2.35 6.07
N ALA A 290 57.08 3.34 6.95
CA ALA A 290 56.85 4.75 6.60
C ALA A 290 57.82 5.25 5.51
N ASN A 291 59.03 4.69 5.46
CA ASN A 291 60.06 5.02 4.47
C ASN A 291 59.89 4.30 3.11
N GLY A 292 58.82 3.52 2.91
CA GLY A 292 58.55 2.81 1.66
C GLY A 292 59.44 1.59 1.38
N ARG A 293 60.35 1.22 2.28
CA ARG A 293 61.16 0.00 2.15
C ARG A 293 60.29 -1.25 2.35
N PRO A 294 60.66 -2.40 1.75
CA PRO A 294 59.93 -3.64 1.96
C PRO A 294 59.93 -4.06 3.44
N LEU A 295 58.83 -4.65 3.88
CA LEU A 295 58.74 -5.30 5.19
C LEU A 295 59.52 -6.61 5.15
N ASN A 296 60.43 -6.80 6.09
CA ASN A 296 61.19 -8.02 6.23
C ASN A 296 60.81 -8.70 7.56
N GLY A 297 59.59 -9.23 7.62
CA GLY A 297 59.01 -9.80 8.84
C GLY A 297 57.81 -10.69 8.57
N THR A 298 57.41 -11.44 9.57
CA THR A 298 56.21 -12.29 9.53
C THR A 298 55.00 -11.51 10.03
N VAL A 299 53.89 -11.57 9.30
CA VAL A 299 52.64 -10.93 9.71
C VAL A 299 51.65 -12.01 10.11
N HIS A 300 51.17 -11.94 11.35
CA HIS A 300 50.08 -12.76 11.85
C HIS A 300 48.83 -11.90 12.01
N GLN A 301 47.67 -12.43 11.63
CA GLN A 301 46.39 -11.75 11.75
C GLN A 301 45.38 -12.68 12.43
N GLU A 302 44.57 -12.09 13.30
CA GLU A 302 43.55 -12.80 14.05
C GLU A 302 42.35 -11.89 14.26
N VAL A 303 41.15 -12.45 14.19
CA VAL A 303 39.93 -11.72 14.55
C VAL A 303 39.47 -12.26 15.89
N SER A 304 39.51 -11.40 16.90
CA SER A 304 39.05 -11.73 18.24
C SER A 304 37.54 -11.97 18.27
N SER A 305 37.08 -12.68 19.30
CA SER A 305 35.66 -13.05 19.49
C SER A 305 34.72 -11.85 19.66
N ASP A 306 35.26 -10.71 20.07
CA ASP A 306 34.59 -9.40 20.18
C ASP A 306 34.44 -8.66 18.83
N GLY A 307 35.02 -9.21 17.75
CA GLY A 307 35.06 -8.61 16.42
C GLY A 307 36.23 -7.65 16.18
N THR A 308 37.15 -7.52 17.13
CA THR A 308 38.37 -6.73 16.97
C THR A 308 39.36 -7.49 16.07
N SER A 309 39.84 -6.83 15.01
CA SER A 309 40.85 -7.39 14.11
C SER A 309 42.24 -7.03 14.60
N TRP A 310 43.06 -8.03 14.89
CA TRP A 310 44.43 -7.86 15.39
C TRP A 310 45.45 -8.27 14.35
N THR A 311 46.57 -7.57 14.35
CA THR A 311 47.75 -7.94 13.57
C THR A 311 49.03 -7.79 14.38
N LEU A 312 49.94 -8.74 14.20
CA LEU A 312 51.24 -8.80 14.84
C LEU A 312 52.31 -8.91 13.76
N LEU A 313 53.21 -7.92 13.70
CA LEU A 313 54.41 -7.96 12.86
C LEU A 313 55.60 -8.43 13.70
N GLY A 314 56.14 -9.59 13.35
CA GLY A 314 57.34 -10.16 13.94
C GLY A 314 58.58 -9.90 13.07
N LEU A 315 59.59 -9.28 13.67
CA LEU A 315 60.89 -9.01 13.05
C LEU A 315 61.97 -9.79 13.82
N PRO A 316 62.42 -10.95 13.30
CA PRO A 316 63.50 -11.72 13.93
C PRO A 316 64.87 -11.07 13.65
N ALA A 317 65.81 -11.21 14.58
CA ALA A 317 67.20 -10.75 14.45
C ALA A 317 67.34 -9.29 13.97
N VAL A 318 66.71 -8.35 14.68
CA VAL A 318 66.63 -6.94 14.26
C VAL A 318 68.00 -6.27 14.16
N SER A 319 68.18 -5.47 13.11
CA SER A 319 69.38 -4.66 12.83
C SER A 319 69.10 -3.16 12.95
N HIS A 320 70.14 -2.31 12.92
CA HIS A 320 69.95 -0.86 12.87
C HIS A 320 69.16 -0.39 11.63
N LEU A 321 69.16 -1.17 10.53
CA LEU A 321 68.40 -0.86 9.32
C LEU A 321 66.89 -1.10 9.50
N ASP A 322 66.50 -1.89 10.51
CA ASP A 322 65.11 -2.15 10.84
C ASP A 322 64.50 -1.07 11.73
N SER A 323 65.33 -0.25 12.38
CA SER A 323 64.92 0.90 13.17
C SER A 323 64.17 1.92 12.30
N GLY A 324 63.09 2.48 12.84
CA GLY A 324 62.25 3.46 12.16
C GLY A 324 60.75 3.23 12.36
N ASP A 325 59.96 3.92 11.57
CA ASP A 325 58.51 3.99 11.72
C ASP A 325 57.78 2.96 10.87
N TYR A 326 56.89 2.23 11.51
CA TYR A 326 56.02 1.24 10.91
C TYR A 326 54.59 1.74 10.97
N ILE A 327 53.90 1.69 9.84
CA ILE A 327 52.50 2.11 9.71
C ILE A 327 51.64 0.84 9.73
N CYS A 328 50.76 0.76 10.72
CA CYS A 328 49.65 -0.18 10.72
C CYS A 328 48.44 0.52 10.08
N GLN A 329 47.86 -0.09 9.07
CA GLN A 329 46.68 0.41 8.36
C GLN A 329 45.52 -0.57 8.54
N ALA A 330 44.35 -0.02 8.89
CA ALA A 330 43.07 -0.75 8.94
C ALA A 330 42.12 -0.14 7.91
N LYS A 331 41.51 -0.98 7.05
CA LYS A 331 40.65 -0.52 5.96
C LYS A 331 39.34 -1.29 5.89
N ASN A 332 38.23 -0.56 5.74
CA ASN A 332 36.95 -1.14 5.34
C ASN A 332 36.30 -0.30 4.22
N PHE A 333 35.06 -0.61 3.86
CA PHE A 333 34.39 0.13 2.76
C PHE A 333 34.04 1.59 3.11
N LEU A 334 34.01 1.95 4.40
CA LEU A 334 33.74 3.33 4.85
C LEU A 334 35.00 4.19 4.87
N GLY A 335 36.18 3.60 5.00
CA GLY A 335 37.43 4.36 5.03
C GLY A 335 38.65 3.54 5.42
N ALA A 336 39.77 4.25 5.59
CA ALA A 336 41.02 3.70 6.08
C ALA A 336 41.54 4.57 7.22
N SER A 337 42.08 3.91 8.25
CA SER A 337 42.75 4.54 9.39
C SER A 337 44.17 4.02 9.45
N GLU A 338 45.09 4.87 9.89
CA GLU A 338 46.51 4.55 9.98
C GLU A 338 47.08 4.99 11.33
N THR A 339 48.01 4.22 11.87
CA THR A 339 48.76 4.56 13.08
C THR A 339 50.22 4.21 12.91
N VAL A 340 51.09 4.99 13.55
CA VAL A 340 52.55 4.84 13.46
C VAL A 340 53.07 4.22 14.75
N ILE A 341 53.92 3.20 14.61
CA ILE A 341 54.62 2.52 15.70
C ILE A 341 56.12 2.59 15.40
N SER A 342 56.89 3.23 16.27
CA SER A 342 58.33 3.42 16.09
C SER A 342 59.16 2.31 16.74
N LEU A 343 59.99 1.62 15.97
CA LEU A 343 60.96 0.65 16.47
C LEU A 343 62.33 1.31 16.64
N ILE A 344 62.90 1.20 17.83
CA ILE A 344 64.24 1.70 18.15
C ILE A 344 65.12 0.50 18.50
N VAL A 345 66.20 0.29 17.73
CA VAL A 345 67.17 -0.78 18.00
C VAL A 345 68.37 -0.24 18.74
N THR A 346 68.63 -0.74 19.95
CA THR A 346 69.74 -0.32 20.82
C THR A 346 70.73 -1.45 21.07
N GLU A 347 71.99 -1.11 21.33
CA GLU A 347 72.99 -2.07 21.78
C GLU A 347 72.86 -2.33 23.30
N PRO A 348 73.22 -3.53 23.79
CA PRO A 348 73.32 -3.78 25.22
C PRO A 348 74.37 -2.86 25.85
N PRO A 349 74.15 -2.31 27.06
CA PRO A 349 75.15 -1.50 27.72
C PRO A 349 76.40 -2.34 28.00
N THR A 350 77.56 -1.89 27.52
CA THR A 350 78.85 -2.44 27.93
C THR A 350 79.03 -2.23 29.42
N SER A 351 78.98 -3.31 30.19
CA SER A 351 79.25 -3.29 31.63
C SER A 351 80.73 -2.93 31.86
N THR A 352 81.02 -1.68 32.18
CA THR A 352 82.16 -1.40 33.07
C THR A 352 81.73 -1.79 34.47
N GLU A 353 82.18 -2.96 34.89
CA GLU A 353 82.05 -3.48 36.25
C GLU A 353 82.45 -2.41 37.26
N HIS A 354 81.57 -2.07 38.21
CA HIS A 354 81.98 -1.76 39.58
C HIS A 354 80.92 -2.38 40.51
N THR A 355 81.40 -3.38 41.25
CA THR A 355 80.76 -4.16 42.31
C THR A 355 80.12 -3.30 43.40
N GLY A 356 78.89 -3.66 43.80
CA GLY A 356 78.28 -3.17 45.04
C GLY A 356 76.76 -3.37 45.10
N SER A 357 76.32 -4.52 45.59
CA SER A 357 75.01 -4.68 46.27
C SER A 357 75.33 -4.95 47.76
N PRO A 358 74.48 -4.63 48.75
CA PRO A 358 73.10 -5.15 48.80
C PRO A 358 72.02 -4.27 49.49
N GLY A 359 70.74 -4.60 49.21
CA GLY A 359 69.71 -4.61 50.27
C GLY A 359 68.35 -3.93 50.00
N ALA A 360 67.29 -4.69 50.29
CA ALA A 360 65.93 -4.29 50.71
C ALA A 360 64.96 -3.70 49.64
N LEU A 361 63.64 -3.88 49.66
CA LEU A 361 62.64 -4.79 50.26
C LEU A 361 61.28 -4.35 49.65
N TRP A 362 60.35 -5.31 49.46
CA TRP A 362 58.87 -5.16 49.35
C TRP A 362 58.26 -4.54 48.07
N ALA A 363 57.37 -5.29 47.40
CA ALA A 363 55.94 -5.27 47.73
C ALA A 363 55.16 -6.31 46.92
N ARG A 364 54.26 -6.99 47.62
CA ARG A 364 53.30 -7.97 47.13
C ARG A 364 51.99 -7.21 46.90
N THR A 365 51.45 -7.21 45.69
CA THR A 365 50.03 -6.91 45.44
C THR A 365 49.52 -7.87 44.39
N GLY A 366 48.60 -8.72 44.81
CA GLY A 366 47.78 -9.52 43.91
C GLY A 366 46.76 -8.65 43.19
N GLY A 367 46.37 -9.10 42.01
CA GLY A 367 45.22 -8.61 41.27
C GLY A 367 44.80 -9.70 40.30
N GLY A 368 43.73 -10.41 40.66
CA GLY A 368 43.19 -11.53 39.90
C GLY A 368 42.74 -11.09 38.51
N GLY A 369 43.20 -11.81 37.49
CA GLY A 369 42.58 -11.78 36.17
C GLY A 369 41.31 -12.63 36.22
N GLU A 370 40.17 -11.96 36.40
CA GLU A 370 38.84 -12.55 36.21
C GLU A 370 38.75 -13.11 34.78
N ALA A 371 38.66 -14.44 34.69
CA ALA A 371 38.20 -15.14 33.52
C ALA A 371 36.69 -14.88 33.37
N ALA A 372 36.32 -13.89 32.56
CA ALA A 372 34.94 -13.69 32.13
C ALA A 372 34.70 -14.44 30.82
N ALA A 373 33.86 -15.46 30.93
CA ALA A 373 33.35 -16.29 29.86
C ALA A 373 32.53 -15.51 28.81
N TYR A 374 32.75 -15.89 27.54
CA TYR A 374 31.79 -15.96 26.42
C TYR A 374 30.82 -14.81 26.13
N ASN A 375 30.94 -14.21 24.94
CA ASN A 375 29.82 -14.19 23.99
C ASN A 375 30.23 -13.79 22.55
N ASN A 376 29.89 -14.66 21.60
CA ASN A 376 29.99 -14.46 20.16
C ASN A 376 29.11 -13.30 19.68
N LYS A 377 29.62 -12.49 18.73
CA LYS A 377 28.79 -11.75 17.74
C LYS A 377 29.62 -11.20 16.56
N LEU A 378 29.67 -11.96 15.47
CA LEU A 378 29.91 -11.43 14.12
C LEU A 378 28.68 -10.62 13.70
N VAL A 379 28.89 -9.42 13.13
CA VAL A 379 28.05 -8.48 12.33
C VAL A 379 26.51 -8.48 12.46
N ALA A 380 25.82 -9.61 12.68
CA ALA A 380 24.42 -9.72 13.04
C ALA A 380 24.18 -10.94 13.96
N ARG A 381 23.34 -10.81 14.99
CA ARG A 381 22.89 -11.97 15.80
C ARG A 381 21.42 -12.26 15.54
N HIS A 382 21.09 -13.54 15.40
CA HIS A 382 19.75 -14.04 15.65
C HIS A 382 19.51 -14.11 17.16
N VAL A 383 18.47 -13.46 17.66
CA VAL A 383 18.03 -13.57 19.06
C VAL A 383 16.72 -14.36 19.10
N PRO A 384 16.75 -15.63 19.54
CA PRO A 384 15.52 -16.33 19.88
C PRO A 384 14.84 -15.62 21.05
N GLN A 385 13.56 -15.31 20.92
CA GLN A 385 12.78 -14.72 22.02
C GLN A 385 12.65 -15.76 23.14
N ILE A 386 13.34 -15.54 24.26
CA ILE A 386 13.08 -16.23 25.53
C ILE A 386 11.98 -15.45 26.24
N PRO A 387 10.82 -16.06 26.58
CA PRO A 387 9.81 -15.40 27.38
C PRO A 387 10.37 -15.01 28.75
N LYS A 388 10.21 -13.75 29.16
CA LYS A 388 10.58 -13.28 30.52
C LYS A 388 9.76 -14.05 31.58
N PRO A 389 10.37 -14.53 32.68
CA PRO A 389 9.62 -15.10 33.79
C PRO A 389 8.83 -14.00 34.51
N ALA A 390 7.56 -14.26 34.80
CA ALA A 390 6.71 -13.39 35.59
C ALA A 390 7.17 -13.37 37.06
N VAL A 391 7.40 -12.17 37.60
CA VAL A 391 7.66 -11.95 39.03
C VAL A 391 6.34 -12.06 39.77
N LEU A 392 6.26 -13.00 40.71
CA LEU A 392 5.18 -13.07 41.71
C LEU A 392 5.28 -11.88 42.66
N ALA A 393 4.19 -11.12 42.80
CA ALA A 393 3.95 -10.27 43.95
C ALA A 393 2.61 -10.66 44.60
N THR A 394 2.73 -11.17 45.82
CA THR A 394 1.67 -11.52 46.77
C THR A 394 1.13 -10.29 47.51
N GLY A 395 -0.19 -10.20 47.72
CA GLY A 395 -0.81 -9.34 48.74
C GLY A 395 -2.23 -8.84 48.37
N PRO A 396 -3.15 -8.64 49.34
CA PRO A 396 -4.46 -9.29 49.31
C PRO A 396 -5.68 -8.43 48.93
N SER A 397 -6.76 -9.16 48.65
CA SER A 397 -8.14 -8.82 48.26
C SER A 397 -8.96 -7.94 49.22
N VAL A 398 -9.96 -7.24 48.67
CA VAL A 398 -11.43 -7.28 49.00
C VAL A 398 -12.20 -6.32 48.05
N PRO A 399 -13.49 -6.57 47.75
CA PRO A 399 -14.03 -6.49 46.38
C PRO A 399 -15.02 -5.35 46.15
N SER A 400 -15.31 -5.05 44.88
CA SER A 400 -16.57 -4.41 44.49
C SER A 400 -16.95 -4.76 43.06
N THR A 401 -18.24 -4.96 42.89
CA THR A 401 -18.98 -5.64 41.82
C THR A 401 -19.07 -4.84 40.52
N LYS A 402 -18.91 -5.54 39.40
CA LYS A 402 -19.77 -5.48 38.19
C LYS A 402 -19.29 -6.50 37.16
N GLU A 403 -20.21 -7.36 36.72
CA GLU A 403 -19.98 -8.40 35.72
C GLU A 403 -19.59 -7.79 34.37
N GLU A 404 -18.36 -8.07 33.94
CA GLU A 404 -17.90 -7.80 32.59
C GLU A 404 -17.44 -9.12 31.96
N LEU A 405 -18.04 -9.43 30.81
CA LEU A 405 -17.85 -10.66 30.04
C LEU A 405 -16.36 -10.86 29.71
N THR A 406 -15.83 -12.00 30.12
CA THR A 406 -14.44 -12.43 29.96
C THR A 406 -14.00 -12.40 28.49
N LEU A 407 -13.05 -11.51 28.20
CA LEU A 407 -12.39 -11.37 26.90
C LEU A 407 -11.14 -12.26 26.89
N GLU A 408 -11.30 -13.52 26.50
CA GLU A 408 -10.16 -14.43 26.32
C GLU A 408 -9.28 -13.96 25.15
N HIS A 409 -8.05 -13.56 25.48
CA HIS A 409 -7.02 -13.19 24.52
C HIS A 409 -6.43 -14.47 23.90
N PHE A 410 -6.58 -14.61 22.58
CA PHE A 410 -5.89 -15.65 21.81
C PHE A 410 -4.93 -15.02 20.80
N GLN A 411 -3.66 -15.37 20.95
CA GLN A 411 -2.56 -15.02 20.04
C GLN A 411 -2.46 -16.13 18.98
N MET A 412 -2.35 -15.75 17.71
CA MET A 412 -2.15 -16.73 16.62
C MET A 412 -0.65 -16.96 16.45
N ASP A 413 -0.16 -18.07 17.00
CA ASP A 413 1.17 -18.60 16.69
C ASP A 413 1.24 -19.12 15.24
N ALA A 414 2.45 -18.99 14.70
CA ALA A 414 2.83 -19.27 13.33
C ALA A 414 2.54 -20.71 12.89
N LEU A 415 2.10 -20.87 11.64
CA LEU A 415 2.00 -22.16 10.97
C LEU A 415 3.32 -22.40 10.22
N GLY A 416 4.23 -23.15 10.87
CA GLY A 416 5.26 -23.95 10.22
C GLY A 416 4.87 -25.43 10.29
N GLU A 417 4.99 -26.15 9.17
CA GLU A 417 5.04 -27.62 9.11
C GLU A 417 6.37 -28.07 9.76
N LEU A 418 6.58 -29.21 10.44
CA LEU A 418 5.93 -30.54 10.51
C LEU A 418 6.15 -31.15 11.92
N SER A 419 5.19 -31.96 12.41
CA SER A 419 5.48 -33.35 12.83
C SER A 419 4.18 -34.15 12.93
N ASP A 420 4.28 -35.40 12.49
CA ASP A 420 3.21 -36.40 12.40
C ASP A 420 2.75 -36.87 13.79
N GLY A 421 1.44 -36.96 14.00
CA GLY A 421 0.86 -37.18 15.33
C GLY A 421 -0.68 -37.15 15.37
N ARG A 422 -1.33 -37.91 14.48
CA ARG A 422 -2.68 -38.49 14.61
C ARG A 422 -3.82 -37.58 15.11
N ALA A 423 -4.35 -36.73 14.22
CA ALA A 423 -5.74 -36.25 14.29
C ALA A 423 -6.45 -36.63 12.97
N GLY A 424 -7.61 -37.28 13.06
CA GLY A 424 -8.26 -37.94 11.93
C GLY A 424 -8.69 -37.02 10.78
N PRO A 425 -8.91 -37.56 9.56
CA PRO A 425 -9.06 -36.75 8.33
C PRO A 425 -10.40 -36.01 8.18
N SER A 426 -11.31 -36.12 9.15
CA SER A 426 -12.72 -35.76 8.95
C SER A 426 -13.21 -34.48 9.65
N GLU A 427 -12.44 -33.87 10.55
CA GLU A 427 -12.87 -32.65 11.27
C GLU A 427 -12.29 -31.37 10.63
N ALA A 428 -11.19 -31.49 9.91
CA ALA A 428 -10.43 -30.37 9.33
C ALA A 428 -11.13 -29.64 8.16
N ARG A 429 -12.31 -30.10 7.71
CA ARG A 429 -13.06 -29.53 6.56
C ARG A 429 -14.53 -29.21 6.86
N MET A 430 -14.87 -29.00 8.14
CA MET A 430 -16.28 -28.88 8.58
C MET A 430 -16.98 -27.57 8.15
N VAL A 431 -16.27 -26.43 8.04
CA VAL A 431 -16.85 -25.13 7.64
C VAL A 431 -16.46 -24.76 6.21
N ARG A 432 -17.43 -24.41 5.36
CA ARG A 432 -17.24 -23.97 3.97
C ARG A 432 -18.13 -22.78 3.62
N SER A 433 -17.74 -22.02 2.59
CA SER A 433 -18.58 -20.97 1.99
C SER A 433 -19.07 -19.91 2.97
N VAL A 434 -18.18 -19.39 3.82
CA VAL A 434 -18.49 -18.25 4.69
C VAL A 434 -18.78 -17.03 3.81
N LYS A 435 -19.95 -16.41 3.99
CA LYS A 435 -20.39 -15.23 3.22
C LYS A 435 -21.10 -14.23 4.12
N VAL A 436 -21.01 -12.96 3.73
CA VAL A 436 -21.81 -11.87 4.30
C VAL A 436 -23.15 -11.85 3.58
N VAL A 437 -24.26 -11.85 4.34
CA VAL A 437 -25.63 -11.86 3.81
C VAL A 437 -26.36 -10.52 4.04
N GLY A 438 -25.80 -9.66 4.87
CA GLY A 438 -26.24 -8.27 5.04
C GLY A 438 -25.33 -7.51 5.99
N ASP A 439 -25.17 -6.22 5.72
CA ASP A 439 -24.27 -5.32 6.43
C ASP A 439 -24.93 -3.94 6.61
N THR A 440 -24.74 -3.37 7.79
CA THR A 440 -25.17 -2.00 8.13
C THR A 440 -23.96 -1.21 8.60
N TYR A 441 -24.15 0.04 9.02
CA TYR A 441 -23.08 0.87 9.56
C TYR A 441 -22.53 0.35 10.92
N HIS A 442 -23.28 -0.48 11.65
CA HIS A 442 -22.89 -0.97 12.99
C HIS A 442 -23.04 -2.49 13.20
N SER A 443 -23.47 -3.24 12.19
CA SER A 443 -23.64 -4.70 12.30
C SER A 443 -23.42 -5.44 10.98
N VAL A 444 -23.09 -6.73 11.06
CA VAL A 444 -22.95 -7.64 9.91
C VAL A 444 -23.61 -8.99 10.21
N SER A 445 -24.26 -9.59 9.22
CA SER A 445 -24.77 -10.97 9.25
C SER A 445 -23.89 -11.91 8.43
N LEU A 446 -23.33 -12.93 9.08
CA LEU A 446 -22.51 -13.97 8.47
C LEU A 446 -23.30 -15.28 8.37
N VAL A 447 -23.16 -15.98 7.24
CA VAL A 447 -23.72 -17.31 7.00
C VAL A 447 -22.64 -18.24 6.44
N TRP A 448 -22.62 -19.49 6.87
CA TRP A 448 -21.71 -20.51 6.38
C TRP A 448 -22.41 -21.84 6.13
N LYS A 449 -21.78 -22.73 5.36
CA LYS A 449 -22.25 -24.11 5.14
C LYS A 449 -21.36 -25.07 5.91
N ALA A 450 -21.97 -25.94 6.70
CA ALA A 450 -21.26 -26.98 7.44
C ALA A 450 -21.88 -28.36 7.15
N PRO A 451 -21.53 -29.00 6.02
CA PRO A 451 -22.20 -30.22 5.55
C PRO A 451 -21.95 -31.45 6.43
N GLN A 452 -20.95 -31.41 7.31
CA GLN A 452 -20.59 -32.50 8.24
C GLN A 452 -20.98 -32.17 9.70
N ALA A 453 -21.66 -31.05 9.95
CA ALA A 453 -22.06 -30.62 11.28
C ALA A 453 -23.32 -31.37 11.77
N LYS A 454 -23.29 -31.83 13.04
CA LYS A 454 -24.45 -32.38 13.74
C LYS A 454 -25.17 -31.25 14.50
N ASN A 455 -26.44 -31.43 14.89
CA ASN A 455 -27.20 -30.42 15.64
C ASN A 455 -26.58 -30.05 17.01
N THR A 456 -25.59 -30.82 17.47
CA THR A 456 -24.82 -30.58 18.72
C THR A 456 -23.51 -29.82 18.50
N THR A 457 -23.09 -29.53 17.27
CA THR A 457 -21.82 -28.82 17.01
C THR A 457 -22.00 -27.32 17.22
N ALA A 458 -21.26 -26.76 18.16
CA ALA A 458 -21.17 -25.31 18.39
C ALA A 458 -20.04 -24.68 17.56
N PHE A 459 -20.28 -23.45 17.11
CA PHE A 459 -19.31 -22.69 16.31
C PHE A 459 -18.82 -21.46 17.09
N SER A 460 -17.63 -20.98 16.75
CA SER A 460 -17.08 -19.73 17.22
C SER A 460 -16.76 -18.83 16.02
N VAL A 461 -17.14 -17.57 16.12
CA VAL A 461 -16.76 -16.55 15.14
C VAL A 461 -15.75 -15.61 15.77
N LEU A 462 -14.58 -15.50 15.16
CA LEU A 462 -13.52 -14.60 15.59
C LEU A 462 -13.45 -13.43 14.61
N TYR A 463 -13.53 -12.20 15.11
CA TYR A 463 -13.48 -11.02 14.26
C TYR A 463 -12.59 -9.91 14.83
N ALA A 464 -11.91 -9.17 13.96
CA ALA A 464 -11.05 -8.04 14.31
C ALA A 464 -11.15 -6.95 13.23
N VAL A 465 -10.79 -5.72 13.61
CA VAL A 465 -10.50 -4.68 12.61
C VAL A 465 -9.33 -5.18 11.75
N PHE A 466 -9.44 -5.01 10.44
CA PHE A 466 -8.46 -5.51 9.49
C PHE A 466 -7.08 -4.89 9.77
N GLY A 467 -6.10 -5.72 10.10
CA GLY A 467 -4.75 -5.31 10.51
C GLY A 467 -4.50 -5.34 12.02
N GLN A 468 -5.51 -5.59 12.85
CA GLN A 468 -5.36 -5.75 14.29
C GLN A 468 -5.19 -7.22 14.67
N HIS A 469 -4.22 -7.54 15.54
CA HIS A 469 -3.92 -8.92 15.94
C HIS A 469 -4.88 -9.48 17.01
N SER A 470 -5.62 -8.61 17.71
CA SER A 470 -6.56 -9.02 18.77
C SER A 470 -7.94 -9.32 18.19
N MET A 471 -8.29 -10.60 18.07
CA MET A 471 -9.61 -11.06 17.60
C MET A 471 -10.60 -11.17 18.76
N ARG A 472 -11.81 -10.62 18.57
CA ARG A 472 -12.94 -10.80 19.48
C ARG A 472 -13.71 -12.05 19.11
N ARG A 473 -14.16 -12.83 20.10
CA ARG A 473 -14.85 -14.11 19.90
C ARG A 473 -16.35 -13.97 20.19
N VAL A 474 -17.17 -14.52 19.29
CA VAL A 474 -18.61 -14.69 19.45
C VAL A 474 -18.93 -16.17 19.43
N ILE A 475 -19.55 -16.67 20.51
CA ILE A 475 -19.95 -18.07 20.62
C ILE A 475 -21.33 -18.23 19.97
N VAL A 476 -21.45 -19.19 19.05
CA VAL A 476 -22.68 -19.49 18.32
C VAL A 476 -23.30 -20.77 18.88
N GLN A 477 -24.60 -20.72 19.17
CA GLN A 477 -25.33 -21.88 19.71
C GLN A 477 -25.26 -23.10 18.79
N PRO A 478 -25.28 -24.33 19.35
CA PRO A 478 -25.24 -25.56 18.57
C PRO A 478 -26.30 -25.60 17.46
N GLY A 479 -25.90 -26.04 16.26
CA GLY A 479 -26.81 -26.19 15.12
C GLY A 479 -27.17 -24.91 14.36
N LYS A 480 -26.70 -23.72 14.78
CA LYS A 480 -26.88 -22.47 14.02
C LYS A 480 -25.72 -22.24 13.04
N THR A 481 -26.06 -21.90 11.79
CA THR A 481 -25.10 -21.59 10.71
C THR A 481 -25.17 -20.12 10.24
N ARG A 482 -25.80 -19.26 11.05
CA ARG A 482 -25.92 -17.81 10.86
C ARG A 482 -25.67 -17.09 12.18
N VAL A 483 -24.90 -16.00 12.14
CA VAL A 483 -24.73 -15.08 13.28
C VAL A 483 -24.75 -13.63 12.82
N THR A 484 -25.23 -12.74 13.68
CA THR A 484 -25.13 -11.29 13.47
C THR A 484 -24.20 -10.72 14.53
N ILE A 485 -23.17 -9.99 14.10
CA ILE A 485 -22.23 -9.27 14.96
C ILE A 485 -22.68 -7.81 15.01
N THR A 486 -22.92 -7.27 16.20
CA THR A 486 -23.35 -5.87 16.43
C THR A 486 -22.25 -5.07 17.14
N GLY A 487 -22.35 -3.74 17.10
CA GLY A 487 -21.38 -2.85 17.76
C GLY A 487 -20.09 -2.66 16.96
N LEU A 488 -20.18 -2.73 15.63
CA LEU A 488 -19.08 -2.43 14.72
C LEU A 488 -18.97 -0.92 14.47
N LEU A 489 -17.77 -0.45 14.17
CA LEU A 489 -17.52 0.95 13.81
C LEU A 489 -17.89 1.17 12.33
N PRO A 490 -18.46 2.32 11.95
CA PRO A 490 -18.77 2.65 10.55
C PRO A 490 -17.50 2.87 9.74
N LYS A 491 -17.59 2.73 8.40
CA LYS A 491 -16.47 2.86 7.44
C LYS A 491 -15.23 2.03 7.80
N THR A 492 -15.39 0.95 8.55
CA THR A 492 -14.28 0.17 9.10
C THR A 492 -14.24 -1.19 8.42
N LYS A 493 -13.05 -1.60 7.99
CA LYS A 493 -12.81 -2.90 7.38
C LYS A 493 -12.54 -3.92 8.49
N TYR A 494 -13.23 -5.06 8.43
CA TYR A 494 -13.14 -6.14 9.39
C TYR A 494 -12.77 -7.45 8.69
N VAL A 495 -12.13 -8.34 9.44
CA VAL A 495 -11.99 -9.76 9.09
C VAL A 495 -12.79 -10.57 10.09
N ALA A 496 -13.56 -11.55 9.62
CA ALA A 496 -14.24 -12.51 10.47
C ALA A 496 -13.98 -13.94 9.98
N CYS A 497 -13.62 -14.82 10.90
CA CYS A 497 -13.33 -16.22 10.64
C CYS A 497 -14.25 -17.13 11.46
N VAL A 498 -14.71 -18.23 10.87
CA VAL A 498 -15.63 -19.16 11.52
C VAL A 498 -14.96 -20.52 11.71
N CYS A 499 -14.94 -21.01 12.94
CA CYS A 499 -14.42 -22.34 13.29
C CYS A 499 -15.34 -23.06 14.27
N VAL A 500 -15.07 -24.34 14.52
CA VAL A 500 -15.71 -25.09 15.61
C VAL A 500 -15.23 -24.52 16.95
N GLN A 501 -16.10 -24.48 17.96
CA GLN A 501 -15.74 -23.98 19.27
C GLN A 501 -14.52 -24.71 19.84
N GLY A 502 -13.51 -23.95 20.28
CA GLY A 502 -12.24 -24.47 20.81
C GLY A 502 -11.11 -24.65 19.78
N LEU A 503 -11.39 -24.49 18.48
CA LEU A 503 -10.37 -24.60 17.42
C LEU A 503 -9.92 -23.23 16.90
N VAL A 504 -8.75 -23.20 16.26
CA VAL A 504 -8.20 -22.02 15.58
C VAL A 504 -8.63 -22.01 14.10
N PRO A 505 -9.22 -20.91 13.59
CA PRO A 505 -9.68 -20.83 12.20
C PRO A 505 -8.50 -20.77 11.22
N ARG A 506 -8.67 -21.39 10.04
CA ARG A 506 -7.69 -21.33 8.93
C ARG A 506 -8.00 -20.17 7.98
N LYS A 507 -7.02 -19.73 7.17
CA LYS A 507 -7.16 -18.62 6.20
C LYS A 507 -8.37 -18.80 5.25
N GLU A 508 -8.68 -20.03 4.86
CA GLU A 508 -9.79 -20.41 3.98
C GLU A 508 -11.20 -20.32 4.62
N GLN A 509 -11.28 -20.09 5.93
CA GLN A 509 -12.52 -19.97 6.71
C GLN A 509 -12.82 -18.51 7.13
N CYS A 510 -12.11 -17.56 6.53
CA CYS A 510 -12.21 -16.14 6.84
C CYS A 510 -12.84 -15.36 5.68
N VAL A 511 -13.62 -14.33 6.03
CA VAL A 511 -14.19 -13.37 5.10
C VAL A 511 -13.83 -11.95 5.55
N ILE A 512 -13.56 -11.10 4.58
CA ILE A 512 -13.26 -9.68 4.80
C ILE A 512 -14.47 -8.87 4.35
N PHE A 513 -14.89 -7.92 5.17
CA PHE A 513 -16.03 -7.06 4.88
C PHE A 513 -15.79 -5.64 5.40
N SER A 514 -16.58 -4.69 4.92
CA SER A 514 -16.53 -3.29 5.36
C SER A 514 -17.91 -2.86 5.82
N THR A 515 -18.00 -2.09 6.89
CA THR A 515 -19.25 -1.47 7.33
C THR A 515 -19.55 -0.22 6.51
N ASN A 516 -20.84 0.00 6.21
CA ASN A 516 -21.30 1.13 5.41
C ASN A 516 -21.16 2.47 6.16
N GLU A 517 -21.21 3.57 5.41
CA GLU A 517 -21.24 4.92 6.01
C GLU A 517 -22.53 5.09 6.83
N VAL A 518 -22.44 5.85 7.94
CA VAL A 518 -23.65 6.33 8.61
C VAL A 518 -24.35 7.26 7.63
N VAL A 519 -25.48 6.82 7.08
CA VAL A 519 -26.37 7.74 6.37
C VAL A 519 -26.95 8.64 7.44
N ASP A 520 -26.44 9.87 7.56
CA ASP A 520 -27.02 10.88 8.42
C ASP A 520 -28.48 11.06 8.01
N ALA A 521 -29.39 10.58 8.85
CA ALA A 521 -30.84 10.72 8.65
C ALA A 521 -31.24 12.20 8.49
N GLU A 522 -30.40 13.12 8.98
CA GLU A 522 -30.56 14.57 8.90
C GLU A 522 -30.40 15.11 7.47
N ASN A 523 -29.45 14.58 6.68
CA ASN A 523 -29.24 15.00 5.28
C ASN A 523 -30.35 14.49 4.35
N THR A 524 -30.87 13.28 4.58
CA THR A 524 -32.02 12.76 3.83
C THR A 524 -33.30 13.52 4.17
N GLN A 525 -33.50 13.93 5.43
CA GLN A 525 -34.65 14.73 5.84
C GLN A 525 -34.59 16.15 5.28
N GLN A 526 -33.40 16.77 5.21
CA GLN A 526 -33.22 18.07 4.55
C GLN A 526 -33.54 17.98 3.05
N LEU A 527 -33.10 16.92 2.36
CA LEU A 527 -33.40 16.74 0.94
C LEU A 527 -34.91 16.55 0.69
N ILE A 528 -35.59 15.75 1.53
CA ILE A 528 -37.04 15.57 1.47
C ILE A 528 -37.76 16.90 1.75
N ASN A 529 -37.35 17.63 2.79
CA ASN A 529 -37.94 18.93 3.11
C ASN A 529 -37.73 19.94 1.97
N VAL A 530 -36.56 19.98 1.34
CA VAL A 530 -36.27 20.84 0.18
C VAL A 530 -37.17 20.45 -1.00
N VAL A 531 -37.31 19.16 -1.32
CA VAL A 531 -38.18 18.69 -2.41
C VAL A 531 -39.66 19.03 -2.11
N VAL A 532 -40.13 18.81 -0.89
CA VAL A 532 -41.51 19.13 -0.48
C VAL A 532 -41.77 20.63 -0.56
N ILE A 533 -40.84 21.48 -0.10
CA ILE A 533 -40.95 22.95 -0.21
C ILE A 533 -40.95 23.38 -1.68
N SER A 534 -40.09 22.78 -2.51
CA SER A 534 -40.01 23.08 -3.95
C SER A 534 -41.33 22.77 -4.65
N VAL A 535 -41.90 21.59 -4.41
CA VAL A 535 -43.18 21.16 -5.00
C VAL A 535 -44.34 22.03 -4.48
N ALA A 536 -44.35 22.36 -3.19
CA ALA A 536 -45.35 23.26 -2.61
C ALA A 536 -45.30 24.66 -3.25
N ILE A 537 -44.11 25.21 -3.49
CA ILE A 537 -43.93 26.50 -4.17
C ILE A 537 -44.41 26.44 -5.62
N VAL A 538 -44.05 25.38 -6.36
CA VAL A 538 -44.43 25.20 -7.77
C VAL A 538 -45.95 25.03 -7.94
N ILE A 539 -46.66 24.49 -6.94
CA ILE A 539 -48.11 24.35 -6.98
C ILE A 539 -48.82 25.61 -6.46
N ALA A 540 -48.32 26.20 -5.36
CA ALA A 540 -48.95 27.35 -4.72
C ALA A 540 -48.77 28.66 -5.49
N LEU A 541 -47.62 28.91 -6.13
CA LEU A 541 -47.40 30.13 -6.93
C LEU A 541 -48.38 30.29 -8.11
N PRO A 542 -48.61 29.27 -8.96
CA PRO A 542 -49.58 29.38 -10.04
C PRO A 542 -51.01 29.49 -9.54
N LEU A 543 -51.37 28.78 -8.47
CA LEU A 543 -52.73 28.87 -7.90
C LEU A 543 -53.00 30.22 -7.25
N THR A 544 -52.01 30.79 -6.54
CA THR A 544 -52.13 32.14 -5.96
C THR A 544 -52.13 33.20 -7.04
N LEU A 545 -51.31 33.07 -8.10
CA LEU A 545 -51.38 33.95 -9.27
C LEU A 545 -52.73 33.87 -9.98
N LEU A 546 -53.31 32.68 -10.16
CA LEU A 546 -54.64 32.51 -10.75
C LEU A 546 -55.74 33.18 -9.90
N VAL A 547 -55.68 33.01 -8.58
CA VAL A 547 -56.64 33.65 -7.65
C VAL A 547 -56.44 35.17 -7.62
N CYS A 548 -55.20 35.66 -7.61
CA CYS A 548 -54.88 37.09 -7.66
C CYS A 548 -55.28 37.71 -9.00
N CYS A 549 -55.02 37.04 -10.13
CA CYS A 549 -55.49 37.47 -11.44
C CYS A 549 -57.03 37.47 -11.51
N GLY A 550 -57.70 36.44 -10.99
CA GLY A 550 -59.16 36.41 -10.91
C GLY A 550 -59.75 37.49 -10.01
N ALA A 551 -59.10 37.82 -8.89
CA ALA A 551 -59.49 38.89 -7.99
C ALA A 551 -59.27 40.28 -8.61
N LEU A 552 -58.13 40.48 -9.29
CA LEU A 552 -57.85 41.70 -10.06
C LEU A 552 -58.84 41.87 -11.21
N GLN A 553 -59.18 40.80 -11.93
CA GLN A 553 -60.16 40.83 -13.02
C GLN A 553 -61.56 41.19 -12.49
N LYS A 554 -61.96 40.66 -11.32
CA LYS A 554 -63.21 41.05 -10.64
C LYS A 554 -63.18 42.50 -10.14
N ARG A 555 -62.03 43.02 -9.69
CA ARG A 555 -61.87 44.40 -9.22
C ARG A 555 -61.86 45.39 -10.38
N CYS A 556 -61.19 45.07 -11.49
CA CYS A 556 -61.23 45.83 -12.74
C CYS A 556 -62.65 45.85 -13.35
N ARG A 557 -63.39 44.73 -13.32
CA ARG A 557 -64.80 44.70 -13.78
C ARG A 557 -65.73 45.55 -12.91
N LYS A 558 -65.38 45.76 -11.63
CA LYS A 558 -66.10 46.67 -10.71
C LYS A 558 -65.73 48.15 -10.91
N CYS A 559 -64.51 48.45 -11.37
CA CYS A 559 -64.10 49.81 -11.75
C CYS A 559 -64.66 50.22 -13.12
N PHE A 560 -64.71 49.30 -14.09
CA PHE A 560 -65.22 49.59 -15.44
C PHE A 560 -66.73 49.86 -15.49
N ASN A 561 -67.50 49.37 -14.50
CA ASN A 561 -68.95 49.62 -14.39
C ASN A 561 -69.29 50.90 -13.61
N ARG A 562 -68.31 51.73 -13.21
CA ARG A 562 -68.57 52.95 -12.44
C ARG A 562 -68.21 54.27 -13.15
N ASP A 563 -67.53 54.21 -14.30
CA ASP A 563 -67.05 55.40 -15.02
C ASP A 563 -67.67 55.60 -16.41
N SER A 564 -68.84 55.01 -16.70
CA SER A 564 -69.54 55.23 -17.99
C SER A 564 -70.93 55.86 -17.84
N THR A 565 -71.08 56.81 -16.92
CA THR A 565 -72.19 57.78 -16.91
C THR A 565 -71.64 59.16 -16.62
N GLU A 566 -71.09 59.84 -17.64
CA GLU A 566 -71.35 61.24 -17.96
C GLU A 566 -70.44 61.73 -19.10
N ALA A 567 -71.06 62.43 -20.07
CA ALA A 567 -70.47 63.26 -21.13
C ALA A 567 -69.71 62.50 -22.27
N THR A 568 -69.99 62.66 -23.57
CA THR A 568 -70.73 63.68 -24.32
C THR A 568 -70.98 63.17 -25.75
N VAL A 569 -72.24 63.26 -26.19
CA VAL A 569 -72.76 63.68 -27.52
C VAL A 569 -71.77 63.74 -28.71
N THR A 570 -71.99 62.95 -29.76
CA THR A 570 -72.27 63.42 -31.16
C THR A 570 -72.33 62.24 -32.17
N TYR A 571 -73.51 62.10 -32.80
CA TYR A 571 -73.79 61.76 -34.22
C TYR A 571 -72.90 60.74 -34.97
N ILE A 572 -73.50 59.64 -35.47
CA ILE A 572 -74.00 59.45 -36.85
C ILE A 572 -74.73 58.09 -36.94
N ASN A 573 -75.95 58.15 -37.49
CA ASN A 573 -76.81 57.02 -37.86
C ASN A 573 -76.34 56.36 -39.17
N LEU A 574 -76.50 55.03 -39.26
CA LEU A 574 -76.93 54.38 -40.50
C LEU A 574 -77.59 53.02 -40.19
N GLU A 575 -78.90 52.99 -40.38
CA GLU A 575 -79.74 51.80 -40.44
C GLU A 575 -79.35 50.89 -41.62
N ARG A 576 -79.47 49.56 -41.45
CA ARG A 576 -80.54 48.78 -42.11
C ARG A 576 -80.48 47.28 -41.83
N LEU A 577 -81.69 46.75 -41.58
CA LEU A 577 -82.22 45.39 -41.86
C LEU A 577 -81.63 44.24 -41.03
N GLY A 578 -82.37 43.45 -40.24
CA GLY A 578 -83.82 43.25 -40.10
C GLY A 578 -84.16 41.75 -40.24
N HIS A 579 -84.62 41.15 -39.12
CA HIS A 579 -85.44 39.91 -38.98
C HIS A 579 -84.83 38.56 -39.42
N SER A 580 -85.12 37.39 -38.84
CA SER A 580 -86.15 36.86 -37.93
C SER A 580 -85.50 35.74 -37.07
N GLU A 581 -85.84 35.54 -35.78
CA GLU A 581 -86.90 34.63 -35.27
C GLU A 581 -86.76 33.18 -35.80
N ASP A 582 -86.84 32.10 -35.03
CA ASP A 582 -87.67 31.87 -33.84
C ASP A 582 -87.37 30.53 -33.14
N GLY A 583 -87.86 30.39 -31.90
CA GLY A 583 -88.35 29.11 -31.32
C GLY A 583 -87.37 28.32 -30.44
N LEU A 584 -87.25 28.58 -29.14
CA LEU A 584 -88.14 28.19 -28.00
C LEU A 584 -88.02 26.68 -27.68
N GLU A 585 -87.24 26.27 -26.65
CA GLU A 585 -87.64 26.06 -25.23
C GLU A 585 -88.47 24.75 -25.06
N GLU A 586 -88.34 23.92 -24.02
CA GLU A 586 -88.26 24.24 -22.60
C GLU A 586 -88.07 22.96 -21.74
N LEU A 587 -87.61 23.18 -20.49
CA LEU A 587 -87.92 22.45 -19.24
C LEU A 587 -87.48 20.97 -19.07
N SER A 588 -87.06 20.48 -17.90
CA SER A 588 -86.71 21.01 -16.57
C SER A 588 -86.36 19.78 -15.69
N ARG A 589 -85.19 19.77 -15.03
CA ARG A 589 -84.97 20.01 -13.58
C ARG A 589 -85.08 18.80 -12.63
N HIS A 590 -84.15 18.85 -11.67
CA HIS A 590 -84.11 18.27 -10.31
C HIS A 590 -83.60 16.83 -10.16
N SER A 591 -82.80 16.45 -9.15
CA SER A 591 -81.78 17.06 -8.26
C SER A 591 -81.40 15.97 -7.23
N VAL A 592 -80.10 15.82 -6.88
CA VAL A 592 -79.51 15.65 -5.50
C VAL A 592 -80.09 14.53 -4.59
N SER A 593 -79.39 13.72 -3.78
CA SER A 593 -77.99 13.33 -3.49
C SER A 593 -78.04 12.14 -2.50
N GLU A 594 -77.00 11.28 -2.55
CA GLU A 594 -76.29 10.55 -1.48
C GLU A 594 -76.87 9.55 -0.46
N ALA A 595 -76.01 8.53 -0.21
CA ALA A 595 -75.78 7.69 0.98
C ALA A 595 -76.71 6.45 1.19
N ASP A 596 -76.29 5.23 1.56
CA ASP A 596 -75.00 4.56 1.81
C ASP A 596 -75.28 3.03 1.99
N ARG A 597 -74.35 2.12 1.60
CA ARG A 597 -74.12 0.70 2.06
C ARG A 597 -75.29 -0.35 2.00
N LEU A 598 -75.15 -1.68 1.78
CA LEU A 598 -74.10 -2.69 1.59
C LEU A 598 -74.76 -4.09 1.33
N LEU A 599 -74.00 -5.04 0.71
CA LEU A 599 -74.16 -6.53 0.62
C LEU A 599 -75.25 -7.12 -0.32
N SER A 600 -75.11 -8.28 -1.01
CA SER A 600 -74.05 -9.26 -1.32
C SER A 600 -74.63 -10.40 -2.19
N ALA A 601 -73.74 -11.22 -2.79
CA ALA A 601 -73.88 -12.66 -3.15
C ALA A 601 -74.33 -13.00 -4.60
N ARG A 602 -73.81 -14.02 -5.32
CA ARG A 602 -72.66 -14.95 -5.19
C ARG A 602 -72.54 -15.83 -6.47
N SER A 603 -71.46 -16.63 -6.54
CA SER A 603 -71.21 -17.88 -7.34
C SER A 603 -70.38 -17.63 -8.62
N SER A 604 -69.11 -18.07 -8.84
CA SER A 604 -68.35 -19.36 -8.72
C SER A 604 -69.00 -20.52 -9.51
N VAL A 605 -68.30 -21.37 -10.28
CA VAL A 605 -67.23 -22.33 -9.91
C VAL A 605 -66.46 -22.87 -11.16
N ASP A 606 -65.12 -22.97 -11.02
CA ASP A 606 -64.07 -23.93 -11.45
C ASP A 606 -64.12 -24.80 -12.73
N PHE A 607 -62.93 -25.00 -13.37
CA PHE A 607 -62.14 -26.25 -13.20
C PHE A 607 -60.68 -26.14 -13.70
N GLN A 608 -59.79 -26.77 -12.95
CA GLN A 608 -58.34 -26.87 -13.07
C GLN A 608 -57.98 -28.32 -13.45
N ALA A 609 -57.03 -28.58 -14.35
CA ALA A 609 -56.43 -29.91 -14.52
C ALA A 609 -54.97 -29.87 -15.02
N PHE A 610 -54.13 -30.62 -14.31
CA PHE A 610 -52.72 -30.93 -14.54
C PHE A 610 -52.51 -31.97 -15.64
N GLY A 611 -51.36 -31.91 -16.32
CA GLY A 611 -50.53 -33.11 -16.55
C GLY A 611 -50.28 -33.61 -17.98
N VAL A 612 -49.00 -33.53 -18.39
CA VAL A 612 -48.26 -34.50 -19.24
C VAL A 612 -48.46 -34.46 -20.77
N LYS A 613 -47.49 -33.93 -21.54
CA LYS A 613 -46.43 -34.68 -22.30
C LYS A 613 -45.71 -33.80 -23.36
N ARG A 614 -44.36 -33.87 -23.33
CA ARG A 614 -43.34 -33.82 -24.40
C ARG A 614 -43.44 -32.78 -25.55
N GLY A 615 -42.32 -32.06 -25.76
CA GLY A 615 -41.91 -31.67 -27.13
C GLY A 615 -40.94 -30.50 -27.34
N ARG A 616 -39.68 -30.61 -26.86
CA ARG A 616 -38.40 -30.18 -27.48
C ARG A 616 -38.29 -28.88 -28.36
N ARG A 617 -37.18 -28.13 -28.06
CA ARG A 617 -36.38 -27.15 -28.84
C ARG A 617 -36.79 -25.67 -28.73
N ILE A 618 -35.93 -24.65 -28.81
CA ILE A 618 -34.46 -24.39 -28.76
C ILE A 618 -34.37 -22.84 -28.60
N ASN A 619 -33.33 -22.36 -27.92
CA ASN A 619 -32.71 -21.03 -27.94
C ASN A 619 -33.37 -19.77 -27.34
N GLU A 620 -32.48 -19.04 -26.63
CA GLU A 620 -32.29 -17.58 -26.59
C GLU A 620 -32.69 -16.76 -25.33
N TYR A 621 -31.62 -16.21 -24.72
CA TYR A 621 -31.45 -14.87 -24.15
C TYR A 621 -31.97 -14.44 -22.75
N PHE A 622 -30.97 -13.95 -21.99
CA PHE A 622 -30.93 -12.78 -21.08
C PHE A 622 -31.30 -12.86 -19.57
N CYS A 623 -30.34 -12.28 -18.82
CA CYS A 623 -30.26 -11.84 -17.42
C CYS A 623 -30.04 -12.88 -16.32
#